data_AF-A0A522VE90-F1
#
_entry.id   AF-A0A522VE90-F1
#
_cell.length_a   1.000
_cell.length_b   1.000
_cell.length_c   1.000
_cell.angle_alpha   90.00
_cell.angle_beta   90.00
_cell.angle_gamma   90.00
#
_symmetry.space_group_name_H-M   'P 1'
#
loop_
_entity.id
_entity.type
_entity.pdbx_description
1 polymer ?
#
loop_
_entity_poly.entity_id
_entity_poly.type
_entity_poly.pdbx_seq_one_letter_code
_entity_poly.pdbx_strand_id
1 'polypeptide(L)'
;MLEGLSHEPGEAAGHAELVAEKIRAALNRPYVINNHERYYCSSSIGISLFHEQTDTSDNLLKYADAALYQAKNAGRDTICFHAPAMPAMLEERAALETDLRQGLRQQEFMLYYQAQVDRDGRLTGAEALLRWLHPQRGLVSPTEFIPLAEETGLILPIGLWVLETACAQLAAWASLPDVAHLTLAVNVSARQFHHPGFVEQVLTALGAGQGYLFGRPVPVEELR
;
A
#
# COMPACT_ATOMS: atom_id res chain seq x y z
N MET A 1 -15.89 -1.72 -23.12
CA MET A 1 -14.73 -2.61 -23.31
C MET A 1 -13.49 -1.78 -22.99
N LEU A 2 -12.58 -2.31 -22.17
CA LEU A 2 -11.28 -1.69 -21.90
C LEU A 2 -10.25 -2.39 -22.78
N GLU A 3 -9.43 -1.60 -23.48
CA GLU A 3 -8.43 -2.06 -24.43
C GLU A 3 -7.04 -1.54 -24.02
N GLY A 4 -5.97 -2.16 -24.53
CA GLY A 4 -4.60 -1.76 -24.22
C GLY A 4 -4.16 -2.07 -22.79
N LEU A 5 -4.78 -3.05 -22.15
CA LEU A 5 -4.37 -3.57 -20.84
C LEU A 5 -3.11 -4.45 -20.98
N SER A 6 -2.37 -4.62 -19.88
CA SER A 6 -1.22 -5.51 -19.81
C SER A 6 -1.58 -6.92 -20.26
N HIS A 7 -0.63 -7.64 -20.87
CA HIS A 7 -0.77 -9.07 -21.14
C HIS A 7 -0.69 -9.90 -19.85
N GLU A 8 -0.20 -9.30 -18.76
CA GLU A 8 -0.17 -9.93 -17.45
C GLU A 8 -1.55 -9.84 -16.78
N PRO A 9 -2.21 -10.98 -16.45
CA PRO A 9 -3.58 -10.97 -15.95
C PRO A 9 -3.80 -10.15 -14.67
N GLY A 10 -2.79 -10.10 -13.78
CA GLY A 10 -2.88 -9.37 -12.53
C GLY A 10 -2.85 -7.86 -12.71
N GLU A 11 -1.93 -7.37 -13.54
CA GLU A 11 -1.90 -5.95 -13.92
C GLU A 11 -3.14 -5.54 -14.72
N ALA A 12 -3.64 -6.40 -15.62
CA ALA A 12 -4.87 -6.16 -16.36
C ALA A 12 -6.09 -6.08 -15.41
N ALA A 13 -6.16 -6.98 -14.43
CA ALA A 13 -7.18 -6.98 -13.39
C ALA A 13 -7.12 -5.71 -12.54
N GLY A 14 -5.95 -5.33 -12.03
CA GLY A 14 -5.77 -4.13 -11.22
C GLY A 14 -6.15 -2.86 -11.97
N HIS A 15 -5.78 -2.74 -13.25
CA HIS A 15 -6.22 -1.63 -14.08
C HIS A 15 -7.73 -1.63 -14.33
N ALA A 16 -8.33 -2.80 -14.60
CA ALA A 16 -9.78 -2.92 -14.77
C ALA A 16 -10.55 -2.55 -13.49
N GLU A 17 -10.04 -2.96 -12.33
CA GLU A 17 -10.58 -2.61 -11.01
C GLU A 17 -10.50 -1.10 -10.75
N LEU A 18 -9.35 -0.48 -11.00
CA LEU A 18 -9.17 0.98 -10.87
C LEU A 18 -10.16 1.76 -11.74
N VAL A 19 -10.40 1.30 -12.98
CA VAL A 19 -11.39 1.95 -13.85
C VAL A 19 -12.82 1.71 -13.35
N ALA A 20 -13.14 0.51 -12.91
CA ALA A 20 -14.45 0.19 -12.38
C ALA A 20 -14.76 0.97 -11.09
N GLU A 21 -13.79 1.17 -10.19
CA GLU A 21 -13.95 2.03 -9.02
C GLU A 21 -14.19 3.49 -9.39
N LYS A 22 -13.50 4.01 -10.41
CA LYS A 22 -13.79 5.37 -10.93
C LYS A 22 -15.22 5.50 -11.43
N ILE A 23 -15.72 4.50 -12.16
CA ILE A 23 -17.09 4.47 -12.66
C ILE A 23 -18.07 4.39 -11.49
N ARG A 24 -17.86 3.47 -10.54
CA ARG A 24 -18.72 3.30 -9.35
C ARG A 24 -18.79 4.58 -8.53
N ALA A 25 -17.64 5.18 -8.22
CA ALA A 25 -17.56 6.43 -7.48
C ALA A 25 -18.25 7.60 -8.20
N ALA A 26 -18.17 7.66 -9.54
CA ALA A 26 -18.87 8.67 -10.32
C ALA A 26 -20.38 8.46 -10.29
N LEU A 27 -20.84 7.20 -10.42
CA LEU A 27 -22.26 6.85 -10.41
C LEU A 27 -22.92 7.01 -9.04
N ASN A 28 -22.15 6.90 -7.96
CA ASN A 28 -22.64 7.04 -6.59
C ASN A 28 -22.77 8.50 -6.13
N ARG A 29 -22.39 9.47 -6.97
CA ARG A 29 -22.61 10.88 -6.66
C ARG A 29 -24.10 11.20 -6.62
N PRO A 30 -24.54 12.13 -5.75
CA PRO A 30 -25.94 12.53 -5.69
C PRO A 30 -26.36 13.22 -6.99
N TYR A 31 -27.52 12.82 -7.52
CA TYR A 31 -28.15 13.44 -8.68
C TYR A 31 -29.15 14.49 -8.22
N VAL A 32 -29.05 15.71 -8.76
CA VAL A 32 -30.05 16.76 -8.54
C VAL A 32 -31.03 16.72 -9.70
N ILE A 33 -32.24 16.22 -9.45
CA ILE A 33 -33.30 16.16 -10.45
C ILE A 33 -34.35 17.20 -10.07
N ASN A 34 -34.82 17.96 -11.07
CA ASN A 34 -35.80 19.04 -10.91
C ASN A 34 -35.41 20.14 -9.90
N ASN A 35 -34.13 20.30 -9.56
CA ASN A 35 -33.60 21.39 -8.72
C ASN A 35 -34.07 21.42 -7.25
N HIS A 36 -34.61 20.32 -6.71
CA HIS A 36 -35.14 20.30 -5.33
C HIS A 36 -34.53 19.18 -4.47
N GLU A 37 -34.42 17.95 -4.97
CA GLU A 37 -33.97 16.80 -4.17
C GLU A 37 -32.71 16.12 -4.71
N ARG A 38 -31.87 15.63 -3.79
CA ARG A 38 -30.68 14.82 -4.08
C ARG A 38 -31.03 13.34 -4.03
N TYR A 39 -30.94 12.68 -5.17
CA TYR A 39 -31.14 11.24 -5.29
C TYR A 39 -29.80 10.52 -5.21
N TYR A 40 -29.75 9.46 -4.43
CA TYR A 40 -28.57 8.60 -4.32
C TYR A 40 -28.85 7.30 -5.06
N CYS A 41 -27.92 6.92 -5.92
CA CYS A 41 -27.93 5.62 -6.57
C CYS A 41 -26.66 4.89 -6.14
N SER A 42 -26.74 3.57 -6.04
CA SER A 42 -25.56 2.72 -5.92
C SER A 42 -25.38 1.91 -7.20
N SER A 43 -24.14 1.58 -7.52
CA SER A 43 -23.81 0.79 -8.70
C SER A 43 -23.10 -0.50 -8.31
N SER A 44 -23.60 -1.63 -8.81
CA SER A 44 -22.89 -2.91 -8.76
C SER A 44 -22.27 -3.15 -10.13
N ILE A 45 -21.01 -3.57 -10.18
CA ILE A 45 -20.26 -3.77 -11.43
C ILE A 45 -19.73 -5.20 -11.49
N GLY A 46 -20.00 -5.87 -12.61
CA GLY A 46 -19.40 -7.17 -12.95
C GLY A 46 -18.33 -7.01 -14.02
N ILE A 47 -17.17 -7.63 -13.82
CA ILE A 47 -16.03 -7.57 -14.74
C ILE A 47 -15.70 -8.97 -15.25
N SER A 48 -15.51 -9.13 -16.56
CA SER A 48 -14.91 -10.33 -17.16
C SER A 48 -13.61 -9.92 -17.86
N LEU A 49 -12.50 -10.53 -17.44
CA LEU A 49 -11.23 -10.41 -18.13
C LEU A 49 -11.14 -11.48 -19.21
N PHE A 50 -10.48 -11.16 -20.32
CA PHE A 50 -10.28 -12.08 -21.43
C PHE A 50 -8.94 -11.80 -22.10
N HIS A 51 -8.30 -12.87 -22.58
CA HIS A 51 -7.07 -12.81 -23.36
C HIS A 51 -7.23 -13.70 -24.60
N GLU A 52 -6.42 -13.46 -25.63
CA GLU A 52 -6.49 -14.01 -26.99
C GLU A 52 -7.36 -15.29 -27.20
N GLN A 53 -8.45 -15.12 -27.97
CA GLN A 53 -9.15 -16.12 -28.80
C GLN A 53 -9.81 -17.35 -28.17
N THR A 54 -9.91 -17.51 -26.86
CA THR A 54 -10.59 -18.70 -26.28
C THR A 54 -12.09 -18.54 -26.05
N ASP A 55 -12.62 -17.32 -25.96
CA ASP A 55 -14.01 -17.07 -25.57
C ASP A 55 -14.80 -16.28 -26.59
N THR A 56 -16.05 -16.68 -26.82
CA THR A 56 -16.99 -15.93 -27.65
C THR A 56 -17.53 -14.70 -26.91
N SER A 57 -17.93 -13.67 -27.64
CA SER A 57 -18.56 -12.47 -27.06
C SER A 57 -19.75 -12.80 -26.16
N ASP A 58 -20.54 -13.82 -26.53
CA ASP A 58 -21.70 -14.27 -25.76
C ASP A 58 -21.30 -14.88 -24.43
N ASN A 59 -20.18 -15.61 -24.37
CA ASN A 59 -19.66 -16.14 -23.11
C ASN A 59 -19.12 -15.01 -22.23
N LEU A 60 -18.38 -14.06 -22.80
CA LEU A 60 -17.86 -12.90 -22.05
C LEU A 60 -18.99 -12.05 -21.42
N LEU A 61 -20.10 -11.89 -22.13
CA LEU A 61 -21.28 -11.20 -21.59
C LEU A 61 -21.93 -12.00 -20.45
N LYS A 62 -22.07 -13.32 -20.60
CA LYS A 62 -22.59 -14.18 -19.52
C LYS A 62 -21.70 -14.12 -18.29
N TYR A 63 -20.38 -14.09 -18.49
CA TYR A 63 -19.40 -14.00 -17.43
C TYR A 63 -19.51 -12.67 -16.68
N ALA A 64 -19.55 -11.55 -17.39
CA ALA A 64 -19.75 -10.23 -16.79
C ALA A 64 -21.11 -10.13 -16.05
N ASP A 65 -22.18 -10.72 -16.60
CA ASP A 65 -23.49 -10.73 -15.95
C ASP A 65 -23.52 -11.59 -14.68
N ALA A 66 -22.85 -12.75 -14.70
CA ALA A 66 -22.70 -13.58 -13.50
C ALA A 66 -21.92 -12.85 -12.39
N ALA A 67 -20.83 -12.15 -12.74
CA ALA A 67 -20.08 -11.31 -11.81
C ALA A 67 -20.93 -10.15 -11.26
N LEU A 68 -21.75 -9.52 -12.11
CA LEU A 68 -22.68 -8.47 -11.70
C LEU A 68 -23.71 -9.02 -10.69
N TYR A 69 -24.23 -10.23 -10.91
CA TYR A 69 -25.13 -10.89 -9.97
C TYR A 69 -24.45 -11.17 -8.62
N GLN A 70 -23.19 -11.59 -8.63
CA GLN A 70 -22.41 -11.75 -7.40
C GLN A 70 -22.27 -10.43 -6.64
N ALA A 71 -21.93 -9.34 -7.33
CA ALA A 71 -21.86 -8.01 -6.73
C ALA A 71 -23.19 -7.57 -6.12
N LYS A 72 -24.33 -7.89 -6.77
CA LYS A 72 -25.66 -7.59 -6.22
C LYS A 72 -25.98 -8.39 -4.95
N ASN A 73 -25.46 -9.61 -4.84
CA ASN A 73 -25.70 -10.49 -3.70
C ASN A 73 -24.73 -10.22 -2.53
N ALA A 74 -23.52 -9.73 -2.82
CA ALA A 74 -22.47 -9.41 -1.84
C ALA A 74 -22.70 -8.10 -1.06
N GLY A 75 -23.93 -7.58 -1.03
CA GLY A 75 -24.28 -6.33 -0.36
C GLY A 75 -24.57 -5.15 -1.28
N ARG A 76 -24.42 -5.33 -2.60
CA ARG A 76 -24.52 -4.27 -3.64
C ARG A 76 -23.44 -3.22 -3.46
N ASP A 77 -23.44 -2.22 -4.34
CA ASP A 77 -22.46 -1.13 -4.33
C ASP A 77 -20.99 -1.59 -4.34
N THR A 78 -20.72 -2.67 -5.08
CA THR A 78 -19.41 -3.33 -5.08
C THR A 78 -19.07 -3.81 -6.48
N ILE A 79 -17.81 -4.21 -6.65
CA ILE A 79 -17.24 -4.72 -7.89
C ILE A 79 -16.95 -6.21 -7.68
N CYS A 80 -17.30 -7.03 -8.66
CA CYS A 80 -16.94 -8.44 -8.66
C CYS A 80 -16.39 -8.84 -10.02
N PHE A 81 -15.42 -9.76 -10.02
CA PHE A 81 -14.87 -10.35 -11.23
C PHE A 81 -15.48 -11.73 -11.47
N HIS A 82 -15.69 -12.08 -12.73
CA HIS A 82 -16.04 -13.44 -13.11
C HIS A 82 -14.82 -14.34 -12.98
N ALA A 83 -14.90 -15.36 -12.13
CA ALA A 83 -13.79 -16.22 -11.77
C ALA A 83 -13.79 -17.54 -12.57
N PRO A 84 -12.94 -17.64 -13.59
CA PRO A 84 -12.24 -18.91 -13.87
C PRO A 84 -10.75 -18.84 -13.51
N ALA A 85 -10.17 -17.62 -13.40
CA ALA A 85 -8.73 -17.39 -13.13
C ALA A 85 -8.44 -16.57 -11.85
N MET A 86 -9.48 -16.15 -11.12
CA MET A 86 -9.39 -15.15 -10.04
C MET A 86 -9.33 -15.65 -8.56
N PRO A 87 -9.52 -16.94 -8.19
CA PRO A 87 -9.49 -17.32 -6.77
C PRO A 87 -8.13 -17.09 -6.10
N ALA A 88 -7.03 -17.48 -6.77
CA ALA A 88 -5.70 -17.47 -6.16
C ALA A 88 -5.17 -16.07 -5.84
N MET A 89 -5.44 -15.07 -6.69
CA MET A 89 -4.94 -13.70 -6.47
C MET A 89 -5.71 -12.95 -5.37
N LEU A 90 -7.04 -13.13 -5.28
CA LEU A 90 -7.81 -12.56 -4.17
C LEU A 90 -7.45 -13.25 -2.85
N GLU A 91 -7.29 -14.57 -2.86
CA GLU A 91 -6.82 -15.32 -1.69
C GLU A 91 -5.41 -14.88 -1.29
N GLU A 92 -4.50 -14.68 -2.23
CA GLU A 92 -3.14 -14.23 -1.96
C GLU A 92 -3.12 -12.80 -1.41
N ARG A 93 -3.94 -11.89 -1.93
CA ARG A 93 -4.04 -10.51 -1.41
C ARG A 93 -4.62 -10.48 0.01
N ALA A 94 -5.66 -11.29 0.27
CA ALA A 94 -6.25 -11.41 1.60
C ALA A 94 -5.30 -12.07 2.61
N ALA A 95 -4.53 -13.06 2.15
CA ALA A 95 -3.46 -13.68 2.93
C ALA A 95 -2.37 -12.64 3.25
N LEU A 96 -1.90 -11.89 2.25
CA LEU A 96 -0.89 -10.85 2.42
C LEU A 96 -1.35 -9.75 3.38
N GLU A 97 -2.63 -9.36 3.37
CA GLU A 97 -3.17 -8.40 4.35
C GLU A 97 -3.11 -8.97 5.77
N THR A 98 -3.52 -10.23 5.93
CA THR A 98 -3.50 -10.93 7.21
C THR A 98 -2.07 -11.02 7.74
N ASP A 99 -1.13 -11.40 6.88
CA ASP A 99 0.29 -11.48 7.15
C ASP A 99 0.86 -10.11 7.52
N LEU A 100 0.47 -9.04 6.82
CA LEU A 100 0.94 -7.67 7.10
C LEU A 100 0.54 -7.21 8.50
N ARG A 101 -0.70 -7.51 8.91
CA ARG A 101 -1.17 -7.23 10.29
C ARG A 101 -0.39 -8.04 11.31
N GLN A 102 -0.04 -9.29 11.00
CA GLN A 102 0.74 -10.14 11.87
C GLN A 102 2.19 -9.66 11.97
N GLY A 103 2.83 -9.32 10.85
CA GLY A 103 4.20 -8.86 10.80
C GLY A 103 4.42 -7.57 11.59
N LEU A 104 3.42 -6.69 11.63
CA LEU A 104 3.46 -5.51 12.49
C LEU A 104 3.51 -5.90 13.98
N ARG A 105 2.72 -6.90 14.39
CA ARG A 105 2.72 -7.38 15.79
C ARG A 105 3.97 -8.20 16.12
N GLN A 106 4.53 -8.90 15.15
CA GLN A 106 5.67 -9.81 15.31
C GLN A 106 7.02 -9.14 15.01
N GLN A 107 7.04 -7.81 14.80
CA GLN A 107 8.26 -7.03 14.54
C GLN A 107 9.05 -7.54 13.32
N GLU A 108 8.34 -7.90 12.26
CA GLU A 108 8.93 -8.40 11.01
C GLU A 108 9.40 -7.27 10.07
N PHE A 109 9.20 -6.01 10.46
CA PHE A 109 9.65 -4.85 9.70
C PHE A 109 11.03 -4.38 10.18
N MET A 110 11.82 -3.90 9.23
CA MET A 110 13.12 -3.30 9.49
C MET A 110 13.40 -2.12 8.55
N LEU A 111 14.36 -1.28 8.93
CA LEU A 111 14.83 -0.19 8.08
C LEU A 111 16.21 -0.52 7.51
N TYR A 112 16.31 -0.44 6.19
CA TYR A 112 17.59 -0.36 5.50
C TYR A 112 17.94 1.11 5.29
N TYR A 113 19.23 1.43 5.21
CA TYR A 113 19.71 2.80 5.06
C TYR A 113 20.50 2.94 3.77
N GLN A 114 20.03 3.76 2.85
CA GLN A 114 20.77 4.05 1.62
C GLN A 114 21.58 5.34 1.81
N ALA A 115 22.90 5.25 1.69
CA ALA A 115 23.80 6.39 1.84
C ALA A 115 23.50 7.50 0.82
N GLN A 116 23.51 8.75 1.29
CA GLN A 116 23.44 9.96 0.48
C GLN A 116 24.80 10.68 0.57
N VAL A 117 25.38 11.00 -0.58
CA VAL A 117 26.69 11.65 -0.69
C VAL A 117 26.61 12.97 -1.44
N ASP A 118 27.48 13.91 -1.09
CA ASP A 118 27.67 15.14 -1.86
C ASP A 118 28.43 14.88 -3.17
N ARG A 119 28.62 15.94 -3.96
CA ARG A 119 29.37 15.91 -5.23
C ARG A 119 30.84 15.47 -5.07
N ASP A 120 31.39 15.60 -3.87
CA ASP A 120 32.77 15.27 -3.53
C ASP A 120 32.86 13.85 -2.93
N GLY A 121 31.75 13.11 -2.88
CA GLY A 121 31.65 11.74 -2.38
C GLY A 121 31.58 11.64 -0.86
N ARG A 122 31.37 12.74 -0.14
CA ARG A 122 31.27 12.74 1.32
C ARG A 122 29.87 12.34 1.75
N LEU A 123 29.78 11.48 2.75
CA LEU A 123 28.51 11.06 3.34
C LEU A 123 27.82 12.25 4.04
N THR A 124 26.66 12.63 3.52
CA THR A 124 25.83 13.73 4.05
C THR A 124 24.61 13.24 4.81
N GLY A 125 24.13 12.02 4.49
CA GLY A 125 22.96 11.47 5.14
C GLY A 125 22.65 10.06 4.68
N ALA A 126 21.45 9.60 5.02
CA ALA A 126 20.90 8.36 4.51
C ALA A 126 19.39 8.48 4.28
N GLU A 127 18.85 7.63 3.43
CA GLU A 127 17.41 7.41 3.29
C GLU A 127 17.02 6.12 4.02
N ALA A 128 16.02 6.21 4.91
CA ALA A 128 15.41 5.07 5.57
C ALA A 128 14.40 4.40 4.63
N LEU A 129 14.67 3.14 4.30
CA LEU A 129 13.88 2.34 3.39
C LEU A 129 13.27 1.15 4.15
N LEU A 130 11.94 1.14 4.23
CA LEU A 130 11.18 0.06 4.87
C LEU A 130 11.41 -1.28 4.16
N ARG A 131 11.60 -2.33 4.94
CA ARG A 131 11.71 -3.72 4.52
C ARG A 131 10.81 -4.58 5.38
N TRP A 132 10.20 -5.59 4.77
CA TRP A 132 9.42 -6.61 5.48
C TRP A 132 10.10 -7.95 5.31
N LEU A 133 10.58 -8.52 6.42
CA LEU A 133 11.19 -9.83 6.47
C LEU A 133 10.15 -10.86 6.92
N HIS A 134 9.37 -11.35 5.97
CA HIS A 134 8.32 -12.32 6.22
C HIS A 134 8.90 -13.72 6.49
N PRO A 135 8.46 -14.45 7.53
CA PRO A 135 9.08 -15.71 7.94
C PRO A 135 9.03 -16.81 6.89
N GLN A 136 8.02 -16.82 6.01
CA GLN A 136 7.92 -17.81 4.93
C GLN A 136 8.30 -17.26 3.55
N ARG A 137 8.12 -15.96 3.31
CA ARG A 137 8.34 -15.34 1.98
C ARG A 137 9.72 -14.69 1.85
N GLY A 138 10.45 -14.54 2.96
CA GLY A 138 11.71 -13.80 2.99
C GLY A 138 11.47 -12.29 2.86
N LEU A 139 12.35 -11.61 2.14
CA LEU A 139 12.27 -10.16 1.96
C LEU A 139 11.15 -9.82 0.97
N VAL A 140 10.01 -9.34 1.46
CA VAL A 140 8.87 -8.92 0.63
C VAL A 140 9.12 -7.52 0.09
N SER A 141 8.87 -7.31 -1.21
CA SER A 141 9.12 -6.04 -1.87
C SER A 141 8.20 -4.94 -1.32
N PRO A 142 8.72 -3.71 -1.05
CA PRO A 142 7.88 -2.56 -0.73
C PRO A 142 6.78 -2.29 -1.76
N THR A 143 7.02 -2.57 -3.04
CA THR A 143 6.02 -2.38 -4.11
C THR A 143 4.84 -3.33 -3.98
N GLU A 144 5.00 -4.46 -3.30
CA GLU A 144 3.96 -5.48 -3.11
C GLU A 144 3.06 -5.12 -1.92
N PHE A 145 3.64 -4.70 -0.79
CA PHE A 145 2.86 -4.51 0.44
C PHE A 145 2.49 -3.06 0.76
N ILE A 146 3.22 -2.05 0.26
CA ILE A 146 2.88 -0.63 0.54
C ILE A 146 1.51 -0.25 -0.03
N PRO A 147 1.14 -0.56 -1.29
CA PRO A 147 -0.19 -0.24 -1.80
C PRO A 147 -1.30 -0.86 -0.95
N LEU A 148 -1.13 -2.12 -0.54
CA LEU A 148 -2.06 -2.82 0.33
C LEU A 148 -2.15 -2.16 1.71
N ALA A 149 -1.01 -1.74 2.29
CA ALA A 149 -0.97 -1.02 3.55
C ALA A 149 -1.69 0.33 3.46
N GLU A 150 -1.55 1.05 2.34
CA GLU A 150 -2.20 2.33 2.10
C GLU A 150 -3.71 2.19 1.97
N GLU A 151 -4.20 1.20 1.23
CA GLU A 151 -5.63 0.92 1.05
C GLU A 151 -6.30 0.51 2.36
N THR A 152 -5.68 -0.42 3.09
CA THR A 152 -6.20 -0.98 4.35
C THR A 152 -6.02 -0.05 5.56
N GLY A 153 -5.21 1.01 5.41
CA GLY A 153 -4.88 1.94 6.48
C GLY A 153 -3.77 1.45 7.43
N LEU A 154 -3.22 0.25 7.21
CA LEU A 154 -2.07 -0.28 7.96
C LEU A 154 -0.80 0.55 7.76
N ILE A 155 -0.74 1.39 6.72
CA ILE A 155 0.36 2.34 6.52
C ILE A 155 0.49 3.36 7.65
N LEU A 156 -0.60 3.66 8.37
CA LEU A 156 -0.57 4.61 9.48
C LEU A 156 0.26 4.08 10.66
N PRO A 157 -0.06 2.90 11.25
CA PRO A 157 0.76 2.36 12.34
C PRO A 157 2.15 1.92 11.88
N ILE A 158 2.32 1.40 10.66
CA ILE A 158 3.64 1.09 10.09
C ILE A 158 4.48 2.37 10.02
N GLY A 159 3.89 3.44 9.49
CA GLY A 159 4.55 4.73 9.33
C GLY A 159 4.96 5.39 10.64
N LEU A 160 4.15 5.27 11.70
CA LEU A 160 4.52 5.70 13.04
C LEU A 160 5.76 4.93 13.54
N TRP A 161 5.73 3.60 13.43
CA TRP A 161 6.87 2.77 13.80
C TRP A 161 8.14 3.13 13.02
N VAL A 162 8.02 3.42 11.72
CA VAL A 162 9.14 3.90 10.89
C VAL A 162 9.72 5.21 11.43
N LEU A 163 8.87 6.18 11.78
CA LEU A 163 9.32 7.47 12.33
C LEU A 163 10.05 7.30 13.67
N GLU A 164 9.48 6.52 14.58
CA GLU A 164 10.07 6.24 15.89
C GLU A 164 11.44 5.56 15.74
N THR A 165 11.52 4.54 14.89
CA THR A 165 12.77 3.80 14.63
C THR A 165 13.82 4.67 13.95
N ALA A 166 13.43 5.49 12.98
CA ALA A 166 14.32 6.42 12.29
C ALA A 166 14.86 7.49 13.25
N CYS A 167 14.03 8.07 14.10
CA CYS A 167 14.46 9.06 15.10
C CYS A 167 15.41 8.45 16.13
N ALA A 168 15.13 7.23 16.61
CA ALA A 168 16.02 6.52 17.52
C ALA A 168 17.38 6.22 16.86
N GLN A 169 17.40 5.80 15.59
CA GLN A 169 18.65 5.58 14.86
C GLN A 169 19.45 6.87 14.68
N LEU A 170 18.78 7.96 14.32
CA LEU A 170 19.43 9.26 14.16
C LEU A 170 20.04 9.76 15.47
N ALA A 171 19.35 9.58 16.61
CA ALA A 171 19.87 9.89 17.93
C ALA A 171 21.09 9.03 18.30
N ALA A 172 21.07 7.74 17.95
CA ALA A 172 22.22 6.86 18.12
C ALA A 172 23.43 7.33 17.29
N TRP A 173 23.22 7.71 16.03
CA TRP A 173 24.28 8.27 15.18
C TRP A 173 24.79 9.62 15.69
N ALA A 174 23.92 10.47 16.24
CA ALA A 174 24.33 11.74 16.84
C ALA A 174 25.35 11.59 17.99
N SER A 175 25.39 10.42 18.65
CA SER A 175 26.37 10.11 19.70
C SER A 175 27.76 9.70 19.17
N LEU A 176 27.89 9.42 17.87
CA LEU A 176 29.11 8.95 17.22
C LEU A 176 29.72 10.08 16.38
N PRO A 177 30.95 10.55 16.69
CA PRO A 177 31.55 11.72 16.02
C PRO A 177 31.57 11.65 14.49
N ASP A 178 31.82 10.47 13.91
CA ASP A 178 31.99 10.29 12.47
C ASP A 178 30.68 10.36 11.68
N VAL A 179 29.53 10.21 12.34
CA VAL A 179 28.20 10.18 11.71
C VAL A 179 27.21 11.14 12.39
N ALA A 180 27.67 11.95 13.34
CA ALA A 180 26.81 12.87 14.09
C ALA A 180 26.23 14.00 13.23
N HIS A 181 26.85 14.32 12.10
CA HIS A 181 26.39 15.34 11.16
C HIS A 181 25.37 14.81 10.15
N LEU A 182 25.10 13.51 10.12
CA LEU A 182 24.24 12.91 9.11
C LEU A 182 22.78 13.31 9.31
N THR A 183 22.08 13.55 8.19
CA THR A 183 20.63 13.66 8.17
C THR A 183 20.00 12.32 7.75
N LEU A 184 18.82 12.02 8.27
CA LEU A 184 18.05 10.84 7.87
C LEU A 184 16.74 11.25 7.17
N ALA A 185 16.57 10.84 5.92
CA ALA A 185 15.34 11.03 5.15
C ALA A 185 14.38 9.86 5.39
N VAL A 186 13.09 10.15 5.56
CA VAL A 186 12.04 9.16 5.79
C VAL A 186 10.91 9.39 4.79
N ASN A 187 10.48 8.32 4.11
CA ASN A 187 9.35 8.37 3.20
C ASN A 187 8.02 8.42 3.95
N VAL A 188 7.08 9.24 3.47
CA VAL A 188 5.77 9.44 4.08
C VAL A 188 4.69 9.20 3.03
N SER A 189 3.77 8.27 3.30
CA SER A 189 2.61 8.04 2.43
C SER A 189 1.67 9.25 2.39
N ALA A 190 0.93 9.41 1.30
CA ALA A 190 -0.09 10.44 1.20
C ALA A 190 -1.14 10.30 2.31
N ARG A 191 -1.50 9.07 2.70
CA ARG A 191 -2.47 8.80 3.76
C ARG A 191 -1.97 9.23 5.14
N GLN A 192 -0.68 9.01 5.45
CA GLN A 192 -0.07 9.53 6.67
C GLN A 192 -0.04 11.06 6.68
N PHE A 193 0.35 11.68 5.57
CA PHE A 193 0.47 13.14 5.48
C PHE A 193 -0.87 13.86 5.75
N HIS A 194 -1.99 13.27 5.33
CA HIS A 194 -3.33 13.79 5.58
C HIS A 194 -3.91 13.40 6.96
N HIS A 195 -3.22 12.56 7.74
CA HIS A 195 -3.70 12.14 9.06
C HIS A 195 -3.65 13.33 10.04
N PRO A 196 -4.77 13.70 10.71
CA PRO A 196 -4.82 14.90 11.55
C PRO A 196 -3.76 14.92 12.67
N GLY A 197 -3.40 13.76 13.21
CA GLY A 197 -2.39 13.62 14.27
C GLY A 197 -0.95 13.50 13.76
N PHE A 198 -0.70 13.59 12.45
CA PHE A 198 0.62 13.31 11.87
C PHE A 198 1.71 14.27 12.41
N VAL A 199 1.42 15.56 12.49
CA VAL A 199 2.39 16.56 13.00
C VAL A 199 2.74 16.27 14.47
N GLU A 200 1.76 15.95 15.30
CA GLU A 200 1.97 15.60 16.71
C GLU A 200 2.80 14.32 16.86
N GLN A 201 2.54 13.31 16.03
CA GLN A 201 3.33 12.08 15.98
C GLN A 201 4.80 12.35 15.62
N VAL A 202 5.05 13.19 14.61
CA VAL A 202 6.42 13.58 14.22
C VAL A 202 7.13 14.31 15.35
N LEU A 203 6.47 15.29 15.98
CA LEU A 203 7.04 16.02 17.13
C LEU A 203 7.33 15.09 18.31
N THR A 204 6.43 14.14 18.57
CA THR A 204 6.60 13.14 19.63
C THR A 204 7.78 12.22 19.34
N ALA A 205 7.91 11.70 18.11
CA ALA A 205 9.02 10.84 17.72
C ALA A 205 10.37 11.56 17.82
N LEU A 206 10.44 12.84 17.42
CA LEU A 206 11.63 13.68 17.58
C LEU A 206 11.98 13.93 19.07
N GLY A 207 10.97 14.09 19.94
CA GLY A 207 11.16 14.27 21.38
C GLY A 207 11.56 12.98 22.13
N ALA A 208 11.02 11.83 21.72
CA ALA A 208 11.29 10.52 22.30
C ALA A 208 12.71 10.02 22.04
N GLY A 209 13.36 10.50 20.97
CA GLY A 209 14.78 10.25 20.66
C GLY A 209 15.77 10.71 21.73
N GLN A 210 15.31 11.39 22.80
CA GLN A 210 16.13 11.75 23.95
C GLN A 210 16.07 10.76 25.13
N GLY A 211 15.29 9.67 25.02
CA GLY A 211 15.36 8.58 26.01
C GLY A 211 14.24 7.55 25.91
N TYR A 212 14.46 6.46 25.17
CA TYR A 212 14.35 5.08 25.66
C TYR A 212 14.67 4.05 24.54
N LEU A 213 15.22 2.92 24.99
CA LEU A 213 15.67 1.75 24.23
C LEU A 213 14.51 0.93 23.63
N PHE A 214 14.64 0.46 22.39
CA PHE A 214 14.43 -0.94 21.97
C PHE A 214 14.88 -1.11 20.51
N GLY A 215 15.87 -1.98 20.28
CA GLY A 215 16.38 -2.33 18.95
C GLY A 215 17.90 -2.23 18.89
N ARG A 216 18.58 -3.33 18.58
CA ARG A 216 20.04 -3.35 18.42
C ARG A 216 20.43 -2.37 17.30
N PRO A 217 21.45 -1.51 17.51
CA PRO A 217 22.00 -0.73 16.41
C PRO A 217 22.53 -1.70 15.34
N VAL A 218 22.07 -1.53 14.10
CA VAL A 218 22.67 -2.23 12.95
C VAL A 218 24.02 -1.55 12.69
N PRO A 219 25.15 -2.27 12.78
CA PRO A 219 26.46 -1.68 12.53
C PRO A 219 26.54 -1.17 11.08
N VAL A 220 27.16 -0.01 10.91
CA VAL A 220 27.39 0.67 9.62
C VAL A 220 28.21 -0.19 8.63
N GLU A 221 28.82 -1.28 9.11
CA GLU A 221 29.69 -2.18 8.34
C GLU A 221 28.95 -3.10 7.35
N GLU A 222 27.62 -3.21 7.40
CA GLU A 222 26.83 -3.99 6.43
C GLU A 222 26.40 -3.20 5.17
N LEU A 223 26.86 -1.96 5.00
CA LEU A 223 26.59 -1.11 3.83
C LEU A 223 27.63 -1.27 2.70
N ARG A 224 27.91 -2.50 2.27
CA ARG A 224 28.72 -2.77 1.07
C ARG A 224 27.88 -3.19 -0.13
#